data_AF-A0A660NBV5-F1
#
_entry.id   AF-A0A660NBV5-F1
#
_cell.length_a   1.000
_cell.length_b   1.000
_cell.length_c   1.000
_cell.angle_alpha   90.00
_cell.angle_beta   90.00
_cell.angle_gamma   90.00
#
_symmetry.space_group_name_H-M   'P 1'
#
loop_
_entity.id
_entity.type
_entity.pdbx_description
1 polymer ?
#
loop_
_entity_poly.entity_id
_entity_poly.type
_entity_poly.pdbx_seq_one_letter_code
_entity_poly.pdbx_strand_id
1 'polypeptide(L)'
;MDKTYFHTKIYLMMTLLSFIVIYNHALNVELFIGINDHSSTIARLEETIASIGQMAVAGFFMVSGYLFFRDFTIKKLPLKWKRRFFSVFIPYVVWNGLYYLGYFIASRLPFWTEIVGKGKISFSIHELPSILLHYRYNYVFWFVFQLLLLIGISPLLYMGIKNRIVGICFIILLSFVIYYKINIIYINEDAIWYYTVAGYGALHAQEFIEEKISISRFVFGLFFIFLGIFTFYLSEALSSVLCIVLSRFFGAFGIWLSLFCPSSHTLPNLFQRSFFIYAIHFSFIRIINKIGARFLPHTQLFAGILYLGMPIYIFLLANLCAEICRHICPRFYRILSGKRP
;
A
#
# COMPACT_ATOMS: atom_id res chain seq x y z
N MET A 1 10.65 11.94 24.20
CA MET A 1 10.65 11.21 22.91
C MET A 1 10.82 12.20 21.76
N ASP A 2 11.72 11.92 20.83
CA ASP A 2 11.94 12.73 19.64
C ASP A 2 10.84 12.48 18.60
N LYS A 3 9.81 13.33 18.61
CA LYS A 3 8.67 13.24 17.68
C LYS A 3 9.14 13.34 16.22
N THR A 4 10.21 14.10 15.96
CA THR A 4 10.75 14.32 14.62
C THR A 4 11.31 13.01 14.07
N TYR A 5 12.12 12.28 14.84
CA TYR A 5 12.67 10.98 14.44
C TYR A 5 11.58 9.98 14.03
N PHE A 6 10.54 9.81 14.86
CA PHE A 6 9.47 8.85 14.57
C PHE A 6 8.69 9.24 13.30
N HIS A 7 8.36 10.51 13.13
CA HIS A 7 7.69 10.99 11.92
C HIS A 7 8.54 10.78 10.66
N THR A 8 9.84 11.07 10.73
CA THR A 8 10.81 10.84 9.64
C THR A 8 10.86 9.35 9.28
N LYS A 9 10.95 8.47 10.27
CA LYS A 9 10.96 7.01 10.06
C LYS A 9 9.67 6.52 9.38
N ILE A 10 8.51 7.07 9.75
CA ILE A 10 7.22 6.76 9.10
C ILE A 10 7.24 7.17 7.62
N TYR A 11 7.72 8.37 7.29
CA TYR A 11 7.80 8.82 5.89
C TYR A 11 8.74 7.94 5.04
N LEU A 12 9.89 7.55 5.61
CA LEU A 12 10.81 6.60 4.97
C LEU A 12 10.15 5.24 4.75
N MET A 13 9.49 4.70 5.77
CA MET A 13 8.78 3.43 5.68
C MET A 13 7.72 3.48 4.59
N MET A 14 6.85 4.50 4.61
CA MET A 14 5.79 4.65 3.61
C MET A 14 6.34 4.84 2.19
N THR A 15 7.47 5.53 2.04
CA THR A 15 8.12 5.67 0.73
C THR A 15 8.67 4.33 0.26
N LEU A 16 9.41 3.62 1.10
CA LEU A 16 9.95 2.29 0.77
C LEU A 16 8.83 1.31 0.37
N LEU A 17 7.76 1.23 1.16
CA LEU A 17 6.58 0.42 0.83
C LEU A 17 5.94 0.84 -0.50
N SER A 18 5.97 2.14 -0.84
CA SER A 18 5.46 2.64 -2.13
C SER A 18 6.33 2.16 -3.31
N PHE A 19 7.65 2.11 -3.15
CA PHE A 19 8.53 1.54 -4.17
C PHE A 19 8.28 0.04 -4.35
N ILE A 20 8.14 -0.68 -3.23
CA ILE A 20 7.89 -2.12 -3.22
C ILE A 20 6.55 -2.45 -3.90
N VAL A 21 5.46 -1.72 -3.61
CA VAL A 21 4.14 -2.00 -4.20
C VAL A 21 4.08 -1.65 -5.70
N ILE A 22 4.93 -0.72 -6.18
CA ILE A 22 5.01 -0.42 -7.62
C ILE A 22 5.43 -1.65 -8.40
N TYR A 23 6.39 -2.43 -7.89
CA TYR A 23 6.83 -3.66 -8.56
C TYR A 23 5.70 -4.68 -8.74
N ASN A 24 4.79 -4.83 -7.76
CA ASN A 24 3.62 -5.70 -7.87
C ASN A 24 2.69 -5.38 -9.04
N HIS A 25 2.76 -4.15 -9.54
CA HIS A 25 1.89 -3.67 -10.62
C HIS A 25 2.67 -3.42 -11.90
N ALA A 26 4.00 -3.50 -11.86
CA ALA A 26 4.88 -3.15 -12.97
C ALA A 26 5.10 -4.29 -13.97
N LEU A 27 4.67 -5.52 -13.67
CA LEU A 27 4.85 -6.68 -14.54
C LEU A 27 4.48 -6.33 -15.98
N ASN A 28 5.41 -6.57 -16.89
CA ASN A 28 5.27 -6.15 -18.29
C ASN A 28 5.76 -7.19 -19.29
N VAL A 29 6.38 -8.28 -18.83
CA VAL A 29 6.92 -9.34 -19.69
C VAL A 29 5.93 -9.81 -20.75
N GLU A 30 4.67 -10.04 -20.37
CA GLU A 30 3.62 -10.46 -21.31
C GLU A 30 3.40 -9.46 -22.46
N LEU A 31 3.58 -8.16 -22.20
CA LEU A 31 3.41 -7.10 -23.20
C LEU A 31 4.58 -7.05 -24.20
N PHE A 32 5.77 -7.50 -23.79
CA PHE A 32 6.99 -7.40 -24.59
C PHE A 32 7.33 -8.69 -25.33
N ILE A 33 7.24 -9.85 -24.67
CA ILE A 33 7.69 -11.13 -25.25
C ILE A 33 6.56 -12.17 -25.39
N GLY A 34 5.34 -11.84 -24.94
CA GLY A 34 4.16 -12.69 -25.10
C GLY A 34 3.98 -13.76 -24.00
N ILE A 35 2.79 -14.36 -23.96
CA ILE A 35 2.31 -15.27 -22.90
C ILE A 35 3.04 -16.63 -22.91
N ASN A 36 3.71 -17.00 -24.00
CA ASN A 36 4.31 -18.34 -24.11
C ASN A 36 5.75 -18.43 -23.57
N ASP A 37 6.37 -17.31 -23.12
CA ASP A 37 7.77 -17.27 -22.66
C ASP A 37 7.91 -16.89 -21.16
N HIS A 38 7.04 -17.45 -20.32
CA HIS A 38 7.19 -17.41 -18.85
C HIS A 38 8.48 -18.09 -18.36
N SER A 39 9.17 -18.82 -19.24
CA SER A 39 10.48 -19.45 -18.96
C SER A 39 11.66 -18.49 -19.08
N SER A 40 11.45 -17.26 -19.53
CA SER A 40 12.52 -16.27 -19.61
C SER A 40 13.06 -15.89 -18.23
N THR A 41 14.34 -15.52 -18.17
CA THR A 41 14.98 -15.08 -16.93
C THR A 41 14.30 -13.84 -16.36
N ILE A 42 13.81 -12.95 -17.23
CA ILE A 42 13.12 -11.74 -16.81
C ILE A 42 11.73 -12.03 -16.21
N ALA A 43 10.96 -12.98 -16.76
CA ALA A 43 9.67 -13.38 -16.20
C ALA A 43 9.82 -13.84 -14.74
N ARG A 44 10.76 -14.77 -14.49
CA ARG A 44 11.05 -15.26 -13.13
C ARG A 44 11.48 -14.14 -12.19
N LEU A 45 12.27 -13.18 -12.68
CA LEU A 45 12.71 -12.04 -11.89
C LEU A 45 11.54 -11.12 -11.53
N GLU A 46 10.66 -10.79 -12.48
CA GLU A 46 9.45 -10.00 -12.21
C GLU A 46 8.55 -10.68 -11.20
N GLU A 47 8.23 -11.96 -11.40
CA GLU A 47 7.38 -12.76 -10.51
C GLU A 47 7.97 -12.86 -9.09
N THR A 48 9.28 -13.07 -8.96
CA THR A 48 9.96 -13.12 -7.66
C THR A 48 9.85 -11.79 -6.92
N ILE A 49 10.18 -10.68 -7.61
CA ILE A 49 10.13 -9.34 -7.01
C ILE A 49 8.68 -8.96 -6.66
N ALA A 50 7.71 -9.27 -7.53
CA ALA A 50 6.29 -9.01 -7.27
C ALA A 50 5.73 -9.88 -6.13
N SER A 51 6.22 -11.11 -5.96
CA SER A 51 5.83 -11.97 -4.83
C SER A 51 6.30 -11.37 -3.50
N ILE A 52 7.55 -10.92 -3.47
CA ILE A 52 8.13 -10.18 -2.33
C ILE A 52 7.36 -8.89 -2.09
N GLY A 53 6.96 -8.19 -3.15
CA GLY A 53 6.33 -6.88 -3.03
C GLY A 53 4.93 -6.89 -2.41
N GLN A 54 4.27 -8.05 -2.32
CA GLN A 54 3.02 -8.21 -1.58
C GLN A 54 3.16 -7.89 -0.08
N MET A 55 4.38 -7.94 0.47
CA MET A 55 4.63 -7.49 1.86
C MET A 55 4.30 -6.02 2.07
N ALA A 56 4.34 -5.19 1.02
CA ALA A 56 4.08 -3.76 1.13
C ALA A 56 2.67 -3.48 1.66
N VAL A 57 1.70 -4.27 1.23
CA VAL A 57 0.29 -4.19 1.67
C VAL A 57 0.19 -4.40 3.18
N ALA A 58 0.86 -5.42 3.72
CA ALA A 58 0.91 -5.67 5.16
C ALA A 58 1.53 -4.48 5.90
N GLY A 59 2.66 -3.97 5.40
CA GLY A 59 3.32 -2.79 5.98
C GLY A 59 2.43 -1.56 6.02
N PHE A 60 1.65 -1.29 4.97
CA PHE A 60 0.72 -0.16 4.94
C PHE A 60 -0.42 -0.30 5.96
N PHE A 61 -1.00 -1.50 6.11
CA PHE A 61 -2.00 -1.77 7.14
C PHE A 61 -1.41 -1.65 8.54
N MET A 62 -0.20 -2.17 8.76
CA MET A 62 0.49 -2.09 10.04
C MET A 62 0.77 -0.64 10.45
N VAL A 63 1.36 0.16 9.56
CA VAL A 63 1.60 1.59 9.83
C VAL A 63 0.29 2.32 10.12
N SER A 64 -0.77 2.02 9.36
CA SER A 64 -2.07 2.66 9.55
C SER A 64 -2.73 2.28 10.88
N GLY A 65 -2.70 0.99 11.26
CA GLY A 65 -3.23 0.48 12.52
C GLY A 65 -2.46 1.01 13.71
N TYR A 66 -1.13 0.96 13.64
CA TYR A 66 -0.27 1.53 14.67
C TYR A 66 -0.59 3.01 14.92
N LEU A 67 -0.59 3.84 13.86
CA LEU A 67 -0.89 5.28 13.98
C LEU A 67 -2.32 5.56 14.46
N PHE A 68 -3.27 4.67 14.18
CA PHE A 68 -4.64 4.80 14.68
C PHE A 68 -4.72 4.52 16.19
N PHE A 69 -4.07 3.47 16.69
CA PHE A 69 -4.15 3.08 18.11
C PHE A 69 -3.10 3.74 19.01
N ARG A 70 -2.06 4.34 18.43
CA ARG A 70 -1.08 5.15 19.16
C ARG A 70 -1.76 6.25 19.96
N ASP A 71 -1.51 6.29 21.27
CA ASP A 71 -2.12 7.22 22.23
C ASP A 71 -3.68 7.19 22.22
N PHE A 72 -4.31 6.08 21.81
CA PHE A 72 -5.76 5.99 21.64
C PHE A 72 -6.51 5.75 22.96
N THR A 73 -7.63 6.45 23.08
CA THR A 73 -8.68 6.18 24.07
C THR A 73 -10.03 6.42 23.40
N ILE A 74 -11.10 5.80 23.92
CA ILE A 74 -12.46 5.99 23.36
C ILE A 74 -12.86 7.48 23.29
N LYS A 75 -12.44 8.29 24.27
CA LYS A 75 -12.67 9.75 24.27
C LYS A 75 -12.08 10.47 23.04
N LYS A 76 -10.99 9.93 22.46
CA LYS A 76 -10.33 10.48 21.27
C LYS A 76 -10.93 9.99 19.95
N LEU A 77 -11.85 9.03 19.98
CA LEU A 77 -12.44 8.41 18.79
C LEU A 77 -13.05 9.44 17.81
N PRO A 78 -13.91 10.39 18.25
CA PRO A 78 -14.51 11.36 17.32
C PRO A 78 -13.46 12.21 16.60
N LEU A 79 -12.41 12.62 17.33
CA LEU A 79 -11.32 13.39 16.76
C LEU A 79 -10.50 12.56 15.75
N LYS A 80 -10.22 11.28 16.05
CA LYS A 80 -9.50 10.39 15.13
C LYS A 80 -10.31 10.13 13.86
N TRP A 81 -11.60 9.82 13.98
CA TRP A 81 -12.49 9.65 12.83
C TRP A 81 -12.59 10.92 11.98
N LYS A 82 -12.76 12.09 12.60
CA LYS A 82 -12.75 13.38 11.87
C LYS A 82 -11.46 13.56 11.07
N ARG A 83 -10.29 13.29 11.67
CA ARG A 83 -9.00 13.39 10.97
C ARG A 83 -8.93 12.41 9.79
N ARG A 84 -9.35 11.15 9.97
CA ARG A 84 -9.36 10.13 8.91
C ARG A 84 -10.38 10.40 7.81
N PHE A 85 -11.51 11.01 8.13
CA PHE A 85 -12.48 11.46 7.14
C PHE A 85 -11.84 12.43 6.15
N PHE A 86 -11.11 13.44 6.65
CA PHE A 86 -10.39 14.38 5.77
C PHE A 86 -9.12 13.82 5.15
N SER A 87 -8.42 12.88 5.80
CA SER A 87 -7.13 12.39 5.31
C SER A 87 -7.20 11.11 4.47
N VAL A 88 -8.33 10.40 4.49
CA VAL A 88 -8.54 9.10 3.83
C VAL A 88 -9.83 9.10 3.02
N PHE A 89 -11.00 9.34 3.66
CA PHE A 89 -12.30 9.19 3.00
C PHE A 89 -12.53 10.21 1.87
N ILE A 90 -12.33 11.50 2.14
CA ILE A 90 -12.48 12.54 1.12
C ILE A 90 -11.51 12.30 -0.06
N PRO A 91 -10.20 12.12 0.16
CA PRO A 91 -9.28 11.80 -0.93
C PRO A 91 -9.71 10.55 -1.71
N TYR A 92 -10.16 9.50 -1.01
CA TYR A 92 -10.65 8.26 -1.63
C TYR A 92 -11.79 8.52 -2.62
N VAL A 93 -12.83 9.25 -2.20
CA VAL A 93 -13.97 9.58 -3.06
C VAL A 93 -13.54 10.45 -4.25
N VAL A 94 -12.70 11.47 -4.00
CA VAL A 94 -12.24 12.39 -5.05
C VAL A 94 -11.38 11.67 -6.08
N TRP A 95 -10.44 10.84 -5.65
CA TRP A 95 -9.58 10.07 -6.55
C TRP A 95 -10.38 9.05 -7.37
N ASN A 96 -11.37 8.37 -6.79
CA ASN A 96 -12.26 7.49 -7.55
C ASN A 96 -13.01 8.26 -8.65
N GLY A 97 -13.52 9.45 -8.34
CA GLY A 97 -14.13 10.34 -9.33
C GLY A 97 -13.16 10.78 -10.43
N LEU A 98 -11.93 11.15 -10.07
CA LEU A 98 -10.89 11.53 -11.03
C LEU A 98 -10.48 10.37 -11.95
N TYR A 99 -10.36 9.16 -11.41
CA TYR A 99 -10.08 7.96 -12.19
C TYR A 99 -11.18 7.70 -13.21
N TYR A 100 -12.44 7.76 -12.77
CA TYR A 100 -13.58 7.63 -13.67
C TYR A 100 -13.54 8.68 -14.78
N LEU A 101 -13.32 9.96 -14.42
CA LEU A 101 -13.24 11.04 -15.40
C LEU A 101 -12.08 10.83 -16.39
N GLY A 102 -10.91 10.42 -15.92
CA GLY A 102 -9.76 10.12 -16.77
C GLY A 102 -10.05 8.99 -17.77
N TYR A 103 -10.65 7.91 -17.30
CA TYR A 103 -11.10 6.81 -18.16
C TYR A 103 -12.19 7.25 -19.15
N PHE A 104 -13.15 8.04 -18.70
CA PHE A 104 -14.21 8.58 -19.53
C PHE A 104 -13.65 9.43 -20.67
N ILE A 105 -12.75 10.38 -20.38
CA ILE A 105 -12.07 11.21 -21.38
C ILE A 105 -11.24 10.36 -22.34
N ALA A 106 -10.44 9.42 -21.81
CA ALA A 106 -9.62 8.52 -22.62
C ALA A 106 -10.46 7.72 -23.62
N SER A 107 -11.67 7.30 -23.23
CA SER A 107 -12.61 6.57 -24.10
C SER A 107 -13.21 7.39 -25.25
N ARG A 108 -12.94 8.71 -25.29
CA ARG A 108 -13.41 9.62 -26.35
C ARG A 108 -12.33 9.99 -27.35
N LEU A 109 -11.08 9.68 -27.05
CA LEU A 109 -9.93 10.00 -27.90
C LEU A 109 -9.42 8.70 -28.55
N PRO A 110 -9.30 8.61 -29.90
CA PRO A 110 -8.96 7.36 -30.58
C PRO A 110 -7.66 6.73 -30.07
N PHE A 111 -6.60 7.53 -29.96
CA PHE A 111 -5.29 7.10 -29.47
C PHE A 111 -5.36 6.50 -28.05
N TRP A 112 -6.04 7.20 -27.12
CA TRP A 112 -6.14 6.76 -25.74
C TRP A 112 -7.11 5.59 -25.55
N THR A 113 -8.11 5.46 -26.41
CA THR A 113 -9.06 4.33 -26.39
C THR A 113 -8.33 3.02 -26.70
N GLU A 114 -7.44 3.03 -27.70
CA GLU A 114 -6.60 1.89 -28.06
C GLU A 114 -5.64 1.52 -26.91
N ILE A 115 -4.93 2.50 -26.36
CA ILE A 115 -3.99 2.27 -25.26
C ILE A 115 -4.71 1.76 -24.01
N VAL A 116 -5.78 2.43 -23.57
CA VAL A 116 -6.46 2.06 -22.34
C VAL A 116 -7.16 0.70 -22.49
N GLY A 117 -7.79 0.43 -23.64
CA GLY A 117 -8.41 -0.84 -23.96
C GLY A 117 -9.67 -1.17 -23.14
N LYS A 118 -10.37 -0.16 -22.61
CA LYS A 118 -11.61 -0.34 -21.84
C LYS A 118 -12.90 -0.06 -22.64
N GLY A 119 -12.77 0.25 -23.94
CA GLY A 119 -13.90 0.62 -24.79
C GLY A 119 -14.55 1.95 -24.37
N LYS A 120 -15.77 2.20 -24.88
CA LYS A 120 -16.52 3.43 -24.62
C LYS A 120 -17.17 3.38 -23.24
N ILE A 121 -16.91 4.39 -22.42
CA ILE A 121 -17.48 4.47 -21.07
C ILE A 121 -18.72 5.36 -21.08
N SER A 122 -19.83 4.81 -20.59
CA SER A 122 -21.10 5.51 -20.40
C SER A 122 -21.10 6.30 -19.09
N PHE A 123 -21.88 7.38 -19.07
CA PHE A 123 -22.22 8.11 -17.85
C PHE A 123 -23.64 7.75 -17.43
N SER A 124 -23.79 7.30 -16.18
CA SER A 124 -25.08 7.07 -15.55
C SER A 124 -25.00 7.47 -14.09
N ILE A 125 -25.96 8.28 -13.64
CA ILE A 125 -26.02 8.75 -12.25
C ILE A 125 -26.22 7.58 -11.27
N HIS A 126 -26.90 6.52 -11.72
CA HIS A 126 -27.14 5.30 -10.93
C HIS A 126 -25.84 4.53 -10.65
N GLU A 127 -24.80 4.72 -11.45
CA GLU A 127 -23.51 4.07 -11.25
C GLU A 127 -22.60 4.86 -10.29
N LEU A 128 -22.94 6.10 -9.91
CA LEU A 128 -22.09 6.93 -9.05
C LEU A 128 -21.69 6.27 -7.73
N PRO A 129 -22.57 5.56 -6.99
CA PRO A 129 -22.15 4.84 -5.79
C PRO A 129 -21.12 3.75 -6.09
N SER A 130 -21.27 3.03 -7.19
CA SER A 130 -20.29 2.00 -7.61
C SER A 130 -18.95 2.62 -8.01
N ILE A 131 -18.99 3.79 -8.64
CA ILE A 131 -17.81 4.53 -9.09
C ILE A 131 -17.06 5.12 -7.90
N LEU A 132 -17.76 5.86 -7.03
CA LEU A 132 -17.15 6.66 -5.98
C LEU A 132 -16.85 5.88 -4.70
N LEU A 133 -17.70 4.90 -4.36
CA LEU A 133 -17.60 4.16 -3.09
C LEU A 133 -17.04 2.74 -3.25
N HIS A 134 -17.21 2.10 -4.41
CA HIS A 134 -16.77 0.72 -4.67
C HIS A 134 -15.66 0.64 -5.73
N TYR A 135 -14.90 1.71 -5.90
CA TYR A 135 -13.64 1.73 -6.64
C TYR A 135 -13.66 1.06 -8.04
N ARG A 136 -14.82 1.06 -8.72
CA ARG A 136 -15.07 0.28 -9.96
C ARG A 136 -14.03 0.52 -11.06
N TYR A 137 -13.56 1.76 -11.17
CA TYR A 137 -12.55 2.14 -12.17
C TYR A 137 -11.13 2.20 -11.62
N ASN A 138 -10.96 2.17 -10.29
CA ASN A 138 -9.67 2.29 -9.62
C ASN A 138 -9.43 1.10 -8.69
N TYR A 139 -9.18 -0.07 -9.28
CA TYR A 139 -9.09 -1.33 -8.53
C TYR A 139 -8.12 -1.27 -7.34
N VAL A 140 -6.96 -0.63 -7.48
CA VAL A 140 -5.93 -0.58 -6.43
C VAL A 140 -6.40 0.10 -5.14
N PHE A 141 -7.45 0.93 -5.21
CA PHE A 141 -8.06 1.58 -4.05
C PHE A 141 -8.84 0.63 -3.14
N TRP A 142 -8.96 -0.66 -3.51
CA TRP A 142 -9.43 -1.72 -2.61
C TRP A 142 -8.73 -1.64 -1.24
N PHE A 143 -7.43 -1.33 -1.21
CA PHE A 143 -6.67 -1.19 0.04
C PHE A 143 -7.21 -0.04 0.90
N VAL A 144 -7.45 1.13 0.30
CA VAL A 144 -7.99 2.29 1.03
C VAL A 144 -9.42 2.02 1.48
N PHE A 145 -10.22 1.33 0.68
CA PHE A 145 -11.55 0.87 1.07
C PHE A 145 -11.50 -0.05 2.31
N GLN A 146 -10.65 -1.08 2.30
CA GLN A 146 -10.41 -1.94 3.46
C GLN A 146 -9.96 -1.12 4.68
N LEU A 147 -9.05 -0.16 4.49
CA LEU A 147 -8.61 0.73 5.56
C LEU A 147 -9.76 1.58 6.13
N LEU A 148 -10.69 2.05 5.31
CA LEU A 148 -11.88 2.80 5.77
C LEU A 148 -12.78 1.91 6.64
N LEU A 149 -13.02 0.66 6.23
CA LEU A 149 -13.76 -0.31 7.04
C LEU A 149 -13.09 -0.54 8.39
N LEU A 150 -11.77 -0.79 8.38
CA LEU A 150 -10.98 -1.00 9.60
C LEU A 150 -10.98 0.21 10.52
N ILE A 151 -10.93 1.43 9.98
CA ILE A 151 -11.10 2.67 10.76
C ILE A 151 -12.49 2.74 11.39
N GLY A 152 -13.53 2.34 10.65
CA GLY A 152 -14.91 2.28 11.12
C GLY A 152 -15.09 1.29 12.28
N ILE A 153 -14.52 0.09 12.17
CA ILE A 153 -14.62 -0.95 13.20
C ILE A 153 -13.54 -0.86 14.29
N SER A 154 -12.63 0.10 14.22
CA SER A 154 -11.57 0.30 15.21
C SER A 154 -12.02 0.36 16.68
N PRO A 155 -13.19 0.91 17.08
CA PRO A 155 -13.64 0.80 18.48
C PRO A 155 -13.90 -0.65 18.93
N LEU A 156 -14.40 -1.51 18.04
CA LEU A 156 -14.60 -2.94 18.34
C LEU A 156 -13.24 -3.65 18.44
N LEU A 157 -12.33 -3.37 17.51
CA LEU A 157 -10.96 -3.90 17.57
C LEU A 157 -10.29 -3.50 18.88
N TYR A 158 -10.40 -2.22 19.28
CA TYR A 158 -9.88 -1.73 20.55
C TYR A 158 -10.40 -2.51 21.76
N MET A 159 -11.69 -2.87 21.79
CA MET A 159 -12.24 -3.68 22.87
C MET A 159 -11.55 -5.05 22.97
N GLY A 160 -11.19 -5.65 21.83
CA GLY A 160 -10.44 -6.90 21.76
C GLY A 160 -8.98 -6.76 22.20
N ILE A 161 -8.31 -5.65 21.87
CA ILE A 161 -6.87 -5.48 22.12
C ILE A 161 -6.49 -4.61 23.33
N LYS A 162 -7.45 -4.01 24.04
CA LYS A 162 -7.16 -3.09 25.17
C LYS A 162 -6.43 -3.78 26.33
N ASN A 163 -6.69 -5.06 26.56
CA ASN A 163 -6.04 -5.85 27.60
C ASN A 163 -4.98 -6.74 26.96
N ARG A 164 -3.83 -6.89 27.63
CA ARG A 164 -2.67 -7.61 27.10
C ARG A 164 -2.99 -9.08 26.78
N ILE A 165 -3.58 -9.81 27.71
CA ILE A 165 -3.86 -11.25 27.54
C ILE A 165 -5.02 -11.44 26.55
N VAL A 166 -6.12 -10.71 26.75
CA VAL A 166 -7.29 -10.80 25.84
C VAL A 166 -6.89 -10.42 24.41
N GLY A 167 -6.02 -9.43 24.23
CA GLY A 167 -5.51 -9.03 22.93
C GLY A 167 -4.70 -10.11 22.23
N ILE A 168 -3.86 -10.85 22.97
CA ILE A 168 -3.15 -12.02 22.44
C ILE A 168 -4.15 -13.10 22.02
N CYS A 169 -5.12 -13.44 22.87
CA CYS A 169 -6.16 -14.40 22.53
C CYS A 169 -6.97 -13.97 21.29
N PHE A 170 -7.27 -12.68 21.16
CA PHE A 170 -7.98 -12.12 20.01
C PHE A 170 -7.16 -12.20 18.72
N ILE A 171 -5.86 -11.92 18.76
CA ILE A 171 -4.96 -12.09 17.61
C ILE A 171 -4.86 -13.56 17.21
N ILE A 172 -4.76 -14.48 18.19
CA ILE A 172 -4.75 -15.93 17.94
C ILE A 172 -6.07 -16.36 17.27
N LEU A 173 -7.21 -15.85 17.74
CA LEU A 173 -8.51 -16.10 17.10
C LEU A 173 -8.53 -15.63 15.65
N LEU A 174 -8.02 -14.43 15.35
CA LEU A 174 -7.91 -13.96 13.96
C LEU A 174 -6.96 -14.84 13.12
N SER A 175 -5.87 -15.35 13.71
CA SER A 175 -4.99 -16.32 13.04
C SER A 175 -5.73 -17.63 12.71
N PHE A 176 -6.62 -18.11 13.60
CA PHE A 176 -7.47 -19.27 13.32
C PHE A 176 -8.46 -19.02 12.20
N VAL A 177 -9.08 -17.83 12.15
CA VAL A 177 -9.95 -17.41 11.04
C VAL A 177 -9.21 -17.52 9.70
N ILE A 178 -7.98 -17.02 9.63
CA ILE A 178 -7.13 -17.09 8.43
C ILE A 178 -6.74 -18.54 8.11
N TYR A 179 -6.33 -19.32 9.11
CA TYR A 179 -5.92 -20.71 8.93
C TYR A 179 -7.04 -21.57 8.34
N TYR A 180 -8.26 -21.43 8.89
CA TYR A 180 -9.46 -22.14 8.41
C TYR A 180 -10.15 -21.46 7.22
N LYS A 181 -9.57 -20.37 6.69
CA LYS A 181 -10.12 -19.61 5.54
C LYS A 181 -11.58 -19.18 5.75
N ILE A 182 -11.93 -18.84 6.99
CA ILE A 182 -13.27 -18.38 7.35
C ILE A 182 -13.46 -16.98 6.79
N ASN A 183 -14.45 -16.82 5.91
CA ASN A 183 -14.68 -15.53 5.26
C ASN A 183 -15.31 -14.51 6.22
N ILE A 184 -14.70 -13.32 6.30
CA ILE A 184 -15.32 -12.16 6.95
C ILE A 184 -15.98 -11.30 5.89
N ILE A 185 -17.28 -11.05 6.05
CA ILE A 185 -18.06 -10.28 5.07
C ILE A 185 -17.45 -8.87 4.93
N TYR A 186 -17.15 -8.48 3.70
CA TYR A 186 -16.57 -7.19 3.28
C TYR A 186 -15.15 -6.86 3.77
N ILE A 187 -14.60 -7.57 4.74
CA ILE A 187 -13.29 -7.25 5.33
C ILE A 187 -12.30 -8.37 5.01
N ASN A 188 -11.16 -8.01 4.42
CA ASN A 188 -10.09 -8.97 4.18
C ASN A 188 -9.48 -9.44 5.52
N GLU A 189 -9.32 -10.74 5.66
CA GLU A 189 -8.90 -11.41 6.89
C GLU A 189 -7.44 -11.08 7.24
N ASP A 190 -6.59 -10.94 6.23
CA ASP A 190 -5.20 -10.52 6.40
C ASP A 190 -5.10 -9.04 6.84
N ALA A 191 -5.89 -8.16 6.22
CA ALA A 191 -5.92 -6.73 6.53
C ALA A 191 -6.35 -6.45 7.98
N ILE A 192 -7.43 -7.08 8.46
CA ILE A 192 -7.85 -6.96 9.86
C ILE A 192 -6.79 -7.50 10.81
N TRP A 193 -6.11 -8.58 10.45
CA TRP A 193 -5.03 -9.16 11.26
C TRP A 193 -3.84 -8.20 11.36
N TYR A 194 -3.30 -7.70 10.24
CA TYR A 194 -2.16 -6.76 10.23
C TYR A 194 -2.46 -5.48 11.01
N TYR A 195 -3.64 -4.90 10.79
CA TYR A 195 -4.08 -3.68 11.44
C TYR A 195 -4.25 -3.88 12.95
N THR A 196 -4.79 -5.04 13.37
CA THR A 196 -5.01 -5.38 14.78
C THR A 196 -3.70 -5.67 15.51
N VAL A 197 -2.79 -6.45 14.91
CA VAL A 197 -1.47 -6.76 15.50
C VAL A 197 -0.65 -5.49 15.70
N ALA A 198 -0.61 -4.60 14.70
CA ALA A 198 0.07 -3.33 14.84
C ALA A 198 -0.62 -2.40 15.86
N GLY A 199 -1.95 -2.43 15.92
CA GLY A 199 -2.73 -1.74 16.95
C GLY A 199 -2.40 -2.22 18.36
N TYR A 200 -2.30 -3.53 18.56
CA TYR A 200 -1.91 -4.13 19.82
C TYR A 200 -0.48 -3.70 20.22
N GLY A 201 0.44 -3.69 19.26
CA GLY A 201 1.79 -3.14 19.45
C GLY A 201 1.79 -1.68 19.90
N ALA A 202 0.90 -0.85 19.33
CA ALA A 202 0.77 0.56 19.73
C ALA A 202 0.26 0.75 21.17
N LEU A 203 -0.50 -0.20 21.71
CA LEU A 203 -1.03 -0.13 23.08
C LEU A 203 -0.06 -0.71 24.12
N HIS A 204 0.65 -1.79 23.78
CA HIS A 204 1.37 -2.62 24.76
C HIS A 204 2.88 -2.70 24.57
N ALA A 205 3.40 -2.21 23.44
CA ALA A 205 4.80 -2.30 23.05
C ALA A 205 5.30 -1.01 22.38
N GLN A 206 4.74 0.15 22.75
CA GLN A 206 5.06 1.44 22.13
C GLN A 206 6.55 1.78 22.28
N GLU A 207 7.12 1.62 23.48
CA GLU A 207 8.54 1.90 23.76
C GLU A 207 9.45 1.07 22.85
N PHE A 208 9.16 -0.21 22.71
CA PHE A 208 9.87 -1.08 21.78
C PHE A 208 9.68 -0.58 20.34
N ILE A 209 8.47 -0.41 19.84
CA ILE A 209 8.26 -0.09 18.41
C ILE A 209 8.88 1.24 18.00
N GLU A 210 8.90 2.25 18.89
CA GLU A 210 9.41 3.60 18.62
C GLU A 210 10.89 3.79 18.97
N GLU A 211 11.54 2.79 19.55
CA GLU A 211 12.96 2.85 19.91
C GLU A 211 13.84 3.12 18.68
N LYS A 212 14.91 3.91 18.88
CA LYS A 212 15.87 4.28 17.84
C LYS A 212 16.60 3.05 17.30
N ILE A 213 17.10 3.14 16.07
CA ILE A 213 17.89 2.05 15.49
C ILE A 213 19.20 1.88 16.26
N SER A 214 19.54 0.63 16.55
CA SER A 214 20.82 0.19 17.09
C SER A 214 21.28 -1.04 16.29
N ILE A 215 22.55 -1.44 16.43
CA ILE A 215 23.07 -2.64 15.74
C ILE A 215 22.24 -3.88 16.12
N SER A 216 21.92 -4.04 17.41
CA SER A 216 21.07 -5.13 17.89
C SER A 216 19.69 -5.12 17.22
N ARG A 217 19.04 -3.95 17.13
CA ARG A 217 17.73 -3.83 16.45
C ARG A 217 17.81 -4.10 14.95
N PHE A 218 18.90 -3.67 14.32
CA PHE A 218 19.12 -3.93 12.90
C PHE A 218 19.24 -5.44 12.65
N VAL A 219 20.07 -6.14 13.42
CA VAL A 219 20.22 -7.61 13.35
C VAL A 219 18.89 -8.30 13.66
N PHE A 220 18.15 -7.83 14.65
CA PHE A 220 16.83 -8.38 14.97
C PHE A 220 15.82 -8.16 13.83
N GLY A 221 15.89 -7.02 13.14
CA GLY A 221 15.13 -6.76 11.92
C GLY A 221 15.48 -7.72 10.79
N LEU A 222 16.78 -7.99 10.57
CA LEU A 222 17.24 -8.98 9.59
C LEU A 222 16.76 -10.40 9.92
N PHE A 223 16.73 -10.77 11.20
CA PHE A 223 16.16 -12.04 11.64
C PHE A 223 14.67 -12.16 11.26
N PHE A 224 13.87 -11.09 11.43
CA PHE A 224 12.47 -11.09 10.99
C PHE A 224 12.33 -11.12 9.46
N ILE A 225 13.22 -10.49 8.71
CA ILE A 225 13.23 -10.62 7.24
C ILE A 225 13.49 -12.08 6.86
N PHE A 226 14.49 -12.72 7.48
CA PHE A 226 14.75 -14.15 7.29
C PHE A 226 13.54 -15.01 7.64
N LEU A 227 12.88 -14.75 8.77
CA LEU A 227 11.66 -15.46 9.17
C LEU A 227 10.52 -15.26 8.15
N GLY A 228 10.43 -14.07 7.55
CA GLY A 228 9.52 -13.78 6.45
C GLY A 228 9.79 -14.67 5.23
N ILE A 229 11.06 -14.77 4.81
CA ILE A 229 11.47 -15.64 3.70
C ILE A 229 11.20 -17.12 4.02
N PHE A 230 11.57 -17.56 5.23
CA PHE A 230 11.35 -18.94 5.68
C PHE A 230 9.85 -19.30 5.67
N THR A 231 9.00 -18.43 6.21
CA THR A 231 7.54 -18.65 6.24
C THR A 231 6.90 -18.55 4.86
N PHE A 232 7.49 -17.79 3.93
CA PHE A 232 7.07 -17.80 2.53
C PHE A 232 7.28 -19.18 1.89
N TYR A 233 8.48 -19.76 1.99
CA TYR A 233 8.73 -21.11 1.47
C TYR A 233 7.89 -22.19 2.18
N LEU A 234 7.68 -22.03 3.48
CA LEU A 234 6.78 -22.92 4.23
C LEU A 234 5.33 -22.81 3.72
N SER A 235 4.91 -21.62 3.28
CA SER A 235 3.57 -21.41 2.73
C SER A 235 3.34 -22.16 1.42
N GLU A 236 4.36 -22.26 0.57
CA GLU A 236 4.33 -23.06 -0.65
C GLU A 236 4.29 -24.55 -0.31
N ALA A 237 5.17 -25.00 0.59
CA ALA A 237 5.25 -26.40 1.00
C ALA A 237 3.97 -26.91 1.69
N LEU A 238 3.32 -26.08 2.51
CA LEU A 238 2.12 -26.45 3.26
C LEU A 238 0.81 -25.97 2.63
N SER A 239 0.86 -25.25 1.50
CA SER A 239 -0.30 -24.57 0.91
C SER A 239 -1.09 -23.72 1.93
N SER A 240 -0.36 -23.06 2.83
CA SER A 240 -0.92 -22.40 4.01
C SER A 240 -1.06 -20.89 3.83
N VAL A 241 -2.30 -20.40 3.82
CA VAL A 241 -2.62 -18.97 3.74
C VAL A 241 -2.09 -18.22 4.97
N LEU A 242 -2.15 -18.83 6.16
CA LEU A 242 -1.59 -18.23 7.37
C LEU A 242 -0.08 -18.00 7.25
N CYS A 243 0.65 -18.94 6.65
CA CYS A 243 2.09 -18.78 6.41
C CYS A 243 2.38 -17.63 5.43
N ILE A 244 1.56 -17.43 4.40
CA ILE A 244 1.63 -16.24 3.51
C ILE A 244 1.39 -14.96 4.31
N VAL A 245 0.40 -14.96 5.20
CA VAL A 245 0.09 -13.78 6.01
C VAL A 245 1.27 -13.45 6.93
N LEU A 246 1.82 -14.45 7.61
CA LEU A 246 2.97 -14.32 8.49
C LEU A 246 4.24 -13.88 7.75
N SER A 247 4.48 -14.38 6.54
CA SER A 247 5.66 -13.99 5.75
C SER A 247 5.68 -12.50 5.44
N ARG A 248 4.54 -11.98 4.98
CA ARG A 248 4.36 -10.54 4.71
C ARG A 248 4.47 -9.71 5.99
N PHE A 249 3.92 -10.18 7.11
CA PHE A 249 4.05 -9.51 8.41
C PHE A 249 5.52 -9.42 8.85
N PHE A 250 6.23 -10.54 8.88
CA PHE A 250 7.61 -10.59 9.31
C PHE A 250 8.53 -9.79 8.38
N GLY A 251 8.29 -9.82 7.06
CA GLY A 251 9.00 -8.95 6.11
C GLY A 251 8.79 -7.47 6.41
N ALA A 252 7.53 -7.02 6.53
CA ALA A 252 7.23 -5.62 6.83
C ALA A 252 7.74 -5.18 8.21
N PHE A 253 7.64 -6.04 9.22
CA PHE A 253 8.13 -5.77 10.58
C PHE A 253 9.66 -5.73 10.64
N GLY A 254 10.32 -6.66 9.96
CA GLY A 254 11.77 -6.70 9.85
C GLY A 254 12.32 -5.44 9.16
N ILE A 255 11.68 -4.99 8.08
CA ILE A 255 11.98 -3.69 7.45
C ILE A 255 11.83 -2.56 8.47
N TRP A 256 10.73 -2.48 9.21
CA TRP A 256 10.55 -1.43 10.22
C TRP A 256 11.68 -1.38 11.26
N LEU A 257 12.11 -2.55 11.76
CA LEU A 257 13.17 -2.63 12.77
C LEU A 257 14.56 -2.30 12.22
N SER A 258 14.85 -2.67 10.98
CA SER A 258 16.13 -2.44 10.29
C SER A 258 16.24 -1.11 9.55
N LEU A 259 15.13 -0.37 9.40
CA LEU A 259 15.11 0.88 8.66
C LEU A 259 15.92 1.96 9.38
N PHE A 260 17.07 2.29 8.78
CA PHE A 260 17.90 3.40 9.22
C PHE A 260 17.20 4.74 8.95
N CYS A 261 17.19 5.61 9.95
CA CYS A 261 16.62 6.95 9.87
C CYS A 261 17.67 7.95 10.33
N PRO A 262 18.11 8.90 9.46
CA PRO A 262 19.04 9.93 9.88
C PRO A 262 18.43 10.80 10.98
N SER A 263 19.23 11.12 12.00
CA SER A 263 18.78 11.81 13.21
C SER A 263 18.53 13.32 13.03
N SER A 264 19.01 13.93 11.94
CA SER A 264 19.21 15.39 11.87
C SER A 264 18.51 16.13 10.73
N HIS A 265 17.71 15.49 9.87
CA HIS A 265 17.12 16.21 8.73
C HIS A 265 15.61 15.98 8.58
N THR A 266 14.90 17.08 8.39
CA THR A 266 13.61 17.08 7.69
C THR A 266 13.83 16.41 6.34
N LEU A 267 13.19 15.25 6.13
CA LEU A 267 13.20 14.58 4.84
C LEU A 267 12.81 15.57 3.73
N PRO A 268 13.46 15.52 2.57
CA PRO A 268 13.02 16.29 1.41
C PRO A 268 11.53 16.09 1.18
N ASN A 269 10.85 17.16 0.75
CA ASN A 269 9.39 17.15 0.54
C ASN A 269 8.94 16.00 -0.40
N LEU A 270 9.85 15.46 -1.22
CA LEU A 270 9.56 14.34 -2.11
C LEU A 270 9.15 13.05 -1.38
N PHE A 271 9.71 12.80 -0.19
CA PHE A 271 9.42 11.60 0.61
C PHE A 271 8.13 11.72 1.42
N GLN A 272 7.55 12.92 1.50
CA GLN A 272 6.35 13.19 2.29
C GLN A 272 5.06 12.95 1.47
N ARG A 273 5.16 12.76 0.15
CA ARG A 273 4.05 12.64 -0.80
C ARG A 273 3.58 11.20 -1.07
N SER A 274 3.84 10.27 -0.15
CA SER A 274 3.55 8.84 -0.31
C SER A 274 2.10 8.53 -0.71
N PHE A 275 1.12 9.26 -0.17
CA PHE A 275 -0.29 9.07 -0.56
C PHE A 275 -0.57 9.46 -2.02
N PHE A 276 0.08 10.52 -2.52
CA PHE A 276 -0.09 10.96 -3.90
C PHE A 276 0.56 9.96 -4.87
N ILE A 277 1.74 9.45 -4.52
CA ILE A 277 2.41 8.34 -5.25
C ILE A 277 1.47 7.13 -5.31
N TYR A 278 0.95 6.71 -4.15
CA TYR A 278 -0.03 5.62 -4.09
C TYR A 278 -1.29 5.91 -4.93
N ALA A 279 -1.79 7.13 -4.98
CA ALA A 279 -3.01 7.42 -5.72
C ALA A 279 -2.84 7.24 -7.24
N ILE A 280 -1.67 7.56 -7.78
CA ILE A 280 -1.49 7.63 -9.23
C ILE A 280 -0.69 6.46 -9.83
N HIS A 281 0.11 5.76 -9.03
CA HIS A 281 1.12 4.81 -9.53
C HIS A 281 0.53 3.84 -10.54
N PHE A 282 -0.57 3.17 -10.21
CA PHE A 282 -1.14 2.12 -11.03
C PHE A 282 -1.53 2.57 -12.44
N SER A 283 -2.18 3.72 -12.57
CA SER A 283 -2.58 4.25 -13.88
C SER A 283 -1.36 4.57 -14.74
N PHE A 284 -0.37 5.24 -14.15
CA PHE A 284 0.84 5.61 -14.88
C PHE A 284 1.70 4.41 -15.22
N ILE A 285 1.80 3.40 -14.33
CA ILE A 285 2.47 2.13 -14.64
C ILE A 285 1.84 1.51 -15.89
N ARG A 286 0.51 1.40 -15.93
CA ARG A 286 -0.19 0.82 -17.09
C ARG A 286 0.02 1.63 -18.37
N ILE A 287 -0.04 2.95 -18.28
CA ILE A 287 0.19 3.82 -19.44
C ILE A 287 1.63 3.68 -19.95
N ILE A 288 2.62 3.73 -19.05
CA ILE A 288 4.04 3.60 -19.38
C ILE A 288 4.31 2.22 -19.99
N ASN A 289 3.82 1.14 -19.39
CA ASN A 289 3.99 -0.22 -19.91
C ASN A 289 3.37 -0.39 -21.29
N LYS A 290 2.14 0.10 -21.51
CA LYS A 290 1.47 -0.03 -22.82
C LYS A 290 2.05 0.86 -23.91
N ILE A 291 2.45 2.08 -23.57
CA ILE A 291 3.19 2.97 -24.50
C ILE A 291 4.55 2.35 -24.81
N GLY A 292 5.27 1.89 -23.79
CA GLY A 292 6.55 1.20 -23.94
C GLY A 292 6.44 0.01 -24.89
N ALA A 293 5.49 -0.89 -24.66
CA ALA A 293 5.26 -2.05 -25.52
C ALA A 293 4.84 -1.71 -26.95
N ARG A 294 4.31 -0.50 -27.21
CA ARG A 294 3.97 -0.04 -28.56
C ARG A 294 5.17 0.50 -29.34
N PHE A 295 6.13 1.13 -28.66
CA PHE A 295 7.21 1.89 -29.31
C PHE A 295 8.60 1.32 -29.10
N LEU A 296 8.81 0.50 -28.08
CA LEU A 296 10.11 -0.10 -27.77
C LEU A 296 10.25 -1.48 -28.43
N PRO A 297 11.49 -1.94 -28.69
CA PRO A 297 11.71 -3.29 -29.19
C PRO A 297 11.17 -4.36 -28.24
N HIS A 298 10.51 -5.37 -28.83
CA HIS A 298 9.93 -6.53 -28.15
C HIS A 298 11.01 -7.53 -27.68
N THR A 299 11.81 -7.14 -26.67
CA THR A 299 12.90 -7.97 -26.14
C THR A 299 12.88 -8.00 -24.61
N GLN A 300 13.49 -9.05 -24.03
CA GLN A 300 13.66 -9.19 -22.57
C GLN A 300 14.41 -8.02 -21.94
N LEU A 301 15.34 -7.41 -22.69
CA LEU A 301 16.11 -6.26 -22.21
C LEU A 301 15.21 -5.04 -21.96
N PHE A 302 14.35 -4.69 -22.91
CA PHE A 302 13.46 -3.54 -22.75
C PHE A 302 12.36 -3.78 -21.72
N ALA A 303 11.84 -5.00 -21.63
CA ALA A 303 10.95 -5.41 -20.53
C ALA A 303 11.61 -5.17 -19.17
N GLY A 304 12.83 -5.69 -18.98
CA GLY A 304 13.57 -5.57 -17.73
C GLY A 304 13.98 -4.13 -17.38
N ILE A 305 14.43 -3.33 -18.35
CA ILE A 305 14.73 -1.90 -18.12
C ILE A 305 13.48 -1.18 -17.63
N LEU A 306 12.35 -1.39 -18.30
CA LEU A 306 11.10 -0.71 -17.96
C LEU A 306 10.57 -1.15 -16.59
N TYR A 307 10.65 -2.44 -16.28
CA TYR A 307 10.24 -3.00 -15.00
C TYR A 307 11.11 -2.50 -13.83
N LEU A 308 12.44 -2.64 -13.94
CA LEU A 308 13.39 -2.22 -12.89
C LEU A 308 13.40 -0.70 -12.69
N GLY A 309 13.21 0.07 -13.77
CA GLY A 309 13.12 1.53 -13.69
C GLY A 309 11.78 2.04 -13.16
N MET A 310 10.73 1.22 -13.14
CA MET A 310 9.35 1.65 -12.87
C MET A 310 9.17 2.43 -11.55
N PRO A 311 9.73 1.99 -10.40
CA PRO A 311 9.59 2.75 -9.16
C PRO A 311 10.17 4.16 -9.25
N ILE A 312 11.31 4.32 -9.94
CA ILE A 312 11.96 5.62 -10.13
C ILE A 312 11.10 6.50 -11.04
N TYR A 313 10.63 5.97 -12.17
CA TYR A 313 9.78 6.72 -13.10
C TYR A 313 8.51 7.21 -12.43
N ILE A 314 7.82 6.33 -11.71
CA ILE A 314 6.59 6.66 -11.00
C ILE A 314 6.85 7.62 -9.85
N PHE A 315 7.94 7.44 -9.09
CA PHE A 315 8.28 8.34 -8.00
C PHE A 315 8.53 9.77 -8.50
N LEU A 316 9.33 9.93 -9.56
CA LEU A 316 9.62 11.23 -10.14
C LEU A 316 8.37 11.87 -10.76
N LEU A 317 7.60 11.10 -11.52
CA LEU A 317 6.36 11.57 -12.15
C LEU A 317 5.33 12.00 -11.10
N ALA A 318 5.15 11.21 -10.04
CA ALA A 318 4.23 11.55 -8.97
C ALA A 318 4.63 12.81 -8.23
N ASN A 319 5.94 13.00 -7.99
CA ASN A 319 6.44 14.21 -7.38
C ASN A 319 6.23 15.43 -8.29
N LEU A 320 6.48 15.30 -9.59
CA LEU A 320 6.24 16.35 -10.58
C LEU A 320 4.75 16.72 -10.65
N CYS A 321 3.85 15.73 -10.80
CA CYS A 321 2.41 15.96 -10.82
C CYS A 321 1.91 16.62 -9.53
N ALA A 322 2.43 16.20 -8.38
CA ALA A 322 2.11 16.82 -7.10
C ALA A 322 2.60 18.27 -7.00
N GLU A 323 3.80 18.56 -7.52
CA GLU A 323 4.37 19.91 -7.57
C GLU A 323 3.50 20.84 -8.42
N ILE A 324 3.19 20.41 -9.65
CA ILE A 324 2.33 21.14 -10.58
C ILE A 324 0.96 21.38 -9.95
N CYS A 325 0.34 20.35 -9.37
CA CYS A 325 -0.97 20.47 -8.74
C CYS A 325 -0.95 21.46 -7.55
N ARG A 326 0.12 21.45 -6.75
CA ARG A 326 0.29 22.41 -5.65
C ARG A 326 0.43 23.84 -6.14
N HIS A 327 1.11 24.09 -7.26
CA HIS A 327 1.26 25.43 -7.83
C HIS A 327 -0.01 25.94 -8.52
N ILE A 328 -0.66 25.11 -9.34
CA ILE A 328 -1.83 25.53 -10.13
C ILE A 328 -3.10 25.57 -9.27
N CYS A 329 -3.33 24.54 -8.45
CA CYS A 329 -4.56 24.36 -7.69
C CYS A 329 -4.29 23.93 -6.23
N PRO A 330 -3.64 24.76 -5.38
CA PRO A 330 -3.21 24.38 -4.03
C PRO A 330 -4.33 23.87 -3.13
N ARG A 331 -5.54 24.44 -3.25
CA ARG A 331 -6.72 23.99 -2.50
C ARG A 331 -7.13 22.57 -2.90
N PHE A 332 -7.07 22.25 -4.18
CA PHE A 332 -7.40 20.94 -4.71
C PHE A 332 -6.32 19.92 -4.35
N TYR A 333 -5.04 20.28 -4.48
CA TYR A 333 -3.92 19.44 -4.03
C TYR A 333 -4.07 19.02 -2.56
N ARG A 334 -4.44 19.97 -1.68
CA ARG A 334 -4.67 19.67 -0.25
C ARG A 334 -5.82 18.69 -0.02
N ILE A 335 -6.83 18.67 -0.89
CA ILE A 335 -7.90 17.66 -0.85
C ILE A 335 -7.35 16.31 -1.32
N LEU A 336 -6.62 16.28 -2.43
CA LEU A 336 -6.03 15.07 -2.99
C LEU A 336 -4.98 14.41 -2.08
N SER A 337 -4.21 15.20 -1.33
CA SER A 337 -3.19 14.71 -0.40
C SER A 337 -3.76 14.31 0.97
N GLY A 338 -5.02 14.65 1.24
CA GLY A 338 -5.65 14.45 2.55
C GLY A 338 -5.11 15.40 3.63
N LYS A 339 -4.83 16.66 3.26
CA LYS A 339 -4.21 17.71 4.08
C LYS A 339 -2.78 17.38 4.56
N ARG A 340 -2.11 16.46 3.87
CA ARG A 340 -0.68 16.18 4.06
C ARG A 340 0.15 17.18 3.23
N PRO A 341 1.36 17.54 3.70
CA PRO A 341 2.24 18.50 3.03
C PRO A 341 2.62 18.09 1.60
#